data_AF-A0A6J6IEE6-F1
#
_entry.id   AF-A0A6J6IEE6-F1
#
_cell.length_a   1.000
_cell.length_b   1.000
_cell.length_c   1.000
_cell.angle_alpha   90.00
_cell.angle_beta   90.00
_cell.angle_gamma   90.00
#
_symmetry.space_group_name_H-M   'P 1'
#
loop_
_entity.id
_entity.type
_entity.pdbx_description
1 polymer ?
#
loop_
_entity_poly.entity_id
_entity_poly.type
_entity_poly.pdbx_seq_one_letter_code
_entity_poly.pdbx_strand_id
1 'polypeptide(L)'
;MDEMVAQWLRITEVWAAALNKPSRYQEGKTSIQMVQESGAGIIGTPDDAVQQILRLEEQTGGFGTYMLMGHEWANPEATNRSFELFAEYVIPEVNRQSKRKIDSQNGFFEFLDEGRELGANAVRQAIANYDARKSF
;
A
#
# COMPACT_ATOMS: atom_id res chain seq x y z
N MET A 1 18.65 -13.77 11.37
CA MET A 1 17.38 -13.02 11.48
C MET A 1 16.45 -13.66 12.49
N ASP A 2 16.03 -14.92 12.32
CA ASP A 2 15.12 -15.59 13.28
C ASP A 2 15.64 -15.59 14.73
N GLU A 3 16.92 -15.92 14.97
CA GLU A 3 17.51 -15.87 16.32
C GLU A 3 17.47 -14.48 16.98
N MET A 4 17.68 -13.43 16.18
CA MET A 4 17.65 -12.04 16.64
C MET A 4 16.21 -11.58 16.93
N VAL A 5 15.25 -11.98 16.10
CA VAL A 5 13.82 -11.73 16.34
C VAL A 5 13.38 -12.46 17.61
N ALA A 6 13.83 -13.70 17.82
CA ALA A 6 13.59 -14.45 19.05
C ALA A 6 14.21 -13.76 20.28
N GLN A 7 15.42 -13.21 20.16
CA GLN A 7 16.05 -12.43 21.24
C GLN A 7 15.25 -11.17 21.58
N TRP A 8 14.81 -10.41 20.57
CA TRP A 8 13.98 -9.23 20.78
C TRP A 8 12.65 -9.58 21.44
N LEU A 9 11.98 -10.65 21.00
CA LEU A 9 10.76 -11.15 21.65
C LEU A 9 11.01 -11.46 23.13
N ARG A 10 12.10 -12.16 23.47
CA ARG A 10 12.47 -12.44 24.88
C ARG A 10 12.60 -11.16 25.71
N ILE A 11 13.21 -10.10 25.18
CA ILE A 11 13.30 -8.81 25.88
C ILE A 11 11.91 -8.22 26.09
N THR A 12 11.04 -8.24 25.07
CA THR A 12 9.69 -7.67 25.20
C THR A 12 8.77 -8.50 26.10
N GLU A 13 8.99 -9.81 26.25
CA GLU A 13 8.29 -10.66 27.22
C GLU A 13 8.57 -10.24 28.66
N VAL A 14 9.82 -9.88 28.98
CA VAL A 14 10.19 -9.35 30.31
C VAL A 14 9.43 -8.06 30.60
N TRP A 15 9.34 -7.16 29.62
CA TRP A 15 8.58 -5.91 29.75
C TRP A 15 7.06 -6.15 29.82
N ALA A 16 6.53 -7.11 29.04
CA ALA A 16 5.13 -7.46 29.08
C ALA A 16 4.74 -7.98 30.47
N ALA A 17 5.55 -8.86 31.07
CA ALA A 17 5.36 -9.34 32.43
C ALA A 17 5.40 -8.18 33.46
N ALA A 18 6.37 -7.26 33.33
CA ALA A 18 6.46 -6.09 34.20
C ALA A 18 5.24 -5.14 34.07
N LEU A 19 4.63 -5.07 32.89
CA LEU A 19 3.45 -4.24 32.59
C LEU A 19 2.11 -5.00 32.72
N ASN A 20 2.12 -6.22 33.25
CA ASN A 20 0.95 -7.11 33.35
C ASN A 20 0.19 -7.25 32.01
N LYS A 21 0.92 -7.29 30.90
CA LYS A 21 0.40 -7.55 29.56
C LYS A 21 0.47 -9.06 29.28
N PRO A 22 -0.48 -9.61 28.51
CA PRO A 22 -0.43 -11.02 28.12
C PRO A 22 0.83 -11.32 27.31
N SER A 23 1.37 -12.53 27.47
CA SER A 23 2.51 -13.01 26.69
C SER A 23 2.17 -13.02 25.20
N ARG A 24 3.16 -12.69 24.37
CA ARG A 24 3.08 -12.74 22.91
C ARG A 24 3.55 -14.08 22.35
N TYR A 25 4.15 -14.95 23.18
CA TYR A 25 4.55 -16.28 22.78
C TYR A 25 3.34 -17.12 22.36
N GLN A 26 3.45 -17.79 21.21
CA GLN A 26 2.45 -18.74 20.74
C GLN A 26 3.11 -20.08 20.43
N GLU A 27 2.62 -21.13 21.06
CA GLU A 27 3.14 -22.48 20.85
C GLU A 27 3.00 -22.89 19.38
N GLY A 28 4.06 -23.50 18.83
CA GLY A 28 4.10 -23.95 17.44
C GLY A 28 4.38 -22.87 16.38
N LYS A 29 4.55 -21.60 16.76
CA LYS A 29 4.89 -20.51 15.82
C LYS A 29 6.36 -20.13 15.88
N THR A 30 6.91 -19.69 14.74
CA THR A 30 8.26 -19.13 14.69
C THR A 30 8.29 -17.71 15.25
N SER A 31 9.48 -17.22 15.59
CA SER A 31 9.64 -15.85 16.10
C SER A 31 9.16 -14.80 15.10
N ILE A 32 9.40 -15.03 13.81
CA ILE A 32 8.96 -14.16 12.71
C ILE A 32 7.43 -14.14 12.62
N GLN A 33 6.79 -15.32 12.68
CA GLN A 33 5.32 -15.42 12.66
C GLN A 33 4.68 -14.67 13.84
N MET A 34 5.26 -14.81 15.04
CA MET A 34 4.78 -14.08 16.22
C MET A 34 4.85 -12.56 16.03
N VAL A 35 5.93 -12.03 15.43
CA VAL A 35 6.06 -10.59 15.15
C VAL A 35 5.07 -10.11 14.10
N GLN A 36 4.92 -10.85 13.00
CA GLN A 36 3.98 -10.51 11.93
C GLN A 36 2.54 -10.50 12.44
N GLU A 37 2.10 -11.57 13.11
CA GLU A 37 0.70 -11.72 13.54
C GLU A 37 0.31 -10.79 14.68
N SER A 38 1.23 -10.52 15.61
CA SER A 38 1.00 -9.52 16.66
C SER A 38 0.95 -8.10 16.11
N GLY A 39 1.41 -7.89 14.87
CA GLY A 39 1.56 -6.58 14.25
C GLY A 39 2.67 -5.73 14.86
N ALA A 40 3.56 -6.34 15.65
CA ALA A 40 4.65 -5.64 16.33
C ALA A 40 5.78 -5.22 15.38
N GLY A 41 5.80 -5.79 14.18
CA GLY A 41 6.72 -5.42 13.10
C GLY A 41 6.26 -5.98 11.77
N ILE A 42 6.87 -5.50 10.68
CA ILE A 42 6.61 -5.96 9.32
C ILE A 42 7.89 -6.64 8.83
N ILE A 43 7.81 -7.92 8.51
CA ILE A 43 8.89 -8.70 7.92
C ILE A 43 8.26 -9.40 6.71
N GLY A 44 8.66 -9.06 5.48
CA GLY A 44 8.01 -9.60 4.30
C GLY A 44 8.20 -8.77 3.05
N THR A 45 7.18 -8.77 2.20
CA THR A 45 7.12 -8.07 0.91
C THR A 45 6.62 -6.63 1.06
N PRO A 46 6.76 -5.77 0.03
CA PRO A 46 6.14 -4.44 0.03
C PRO A 46 4.62 -4.48 0.24
N ASP A 47 3.93 -5.48 -0.31
CA ASP A 47 2.47 -5.62 -0.15
C ASP A 47 2.08 -5.87 1.31
N ASP A 48 2.86 -6.69 2.03
CA ASP A 48 2.66 -6.91 3.47
C ASP A 48 2.79 -5.60 4.26
N ALA A 49 3.72 -4.72 3.85
CA ALA A 49 3.89 -3.42 4.47
C ALA A 49 2.72 -2.48 4.18
N VAL A 50 2.23 -2.43 2.93
CA VAL A 50 1.04 -1.65 2.55
C VAL A 50 -0.16 -2.10 3.38
N GLN A 51 -0.43 -3.41 3.44
CA GLN A 51 -1.55 -3.96 4.19
C GLN A 51 -1.50 -3.61 5.68
N GLN A 52 -0.32 -3.74 6.30
CA GLN A 52 -0.18 -3.41 7.71
C GLN A 52 -0.40 -1.93 8.00
N ILE A 53 0.13 -1.05 7.15
CA ILE A 53 0.00 0.40 7.32
C ILE A 53 -1.46 0.85 7.13
N LEU A 54 -2.15 0.31 6.13
CA LEU A 54 -3.57 0.59 5.90
C LEU A 54 -4.44 0.05 7.05
N ARG A 55 -4.12 -1.13 7.59
CA ARG A 55 -4.78 -1.66 8.79
C ARG A 55 -4.59 -0.74 9.99
N LEU A 56 -3.39 -0.18 10.17
CA LEU A 56 -3.11 0.80 11.23
C LEU A 56 -3.85 2.13 11.00
N GLU A 57 -3.93 2.60 9.75
CA GLU A 57 -4.69 3.80 9.37
C GLU A 57 -6.17 3.61 9.77
N GLU A 58 -6.76 2.48 9.42
CA GLU A 58 -8.15 2.13 9.74
C GLU A 58 -8.39 2.07 11.26
N GLN A 59 -7.51 1.40 12.02
CA GLN A 59 -7.64 1.26 13.47
C GLN A 59 -7.50 2.58 14.24
N THR A 60 -6.73 3.53 13.70
CA THR A 60 -6.44 4.81 14.36
C THR A 60 -7.36 5.94 13.89
N GLY A 61 -8.11 5.74 12.82
CA GLY A 61 -8.83 6.81 12.12
C GLY A 61 -7.90 7.72 11.30
N GLY A 62 -6.66 7.28 11.07
CA GLY A 62 -5.64 7.97 10.28
C GLY A 62 -4.52 8.58 11.10
N PHE A 63 -3.39 8.83 10.43
CA PHE A 63 -2.22 9.52 10.97
C PHE A 63 -1.54 10.35 9.87
N GLY A 64 -0.83 11.40 10.26
CA GLY A 64 -0.17 12.28 9.28
C GLY A 64 1.16 11.73 8.75
N THR A 65 1.89 10.96 9.56
CA THR A 65 3.22 10.43 9.18
C THR A 65 3.48 9.12 9.90
N TYR A 66 3.96 8.12 9.16
CA TYR A 66 4.45 6.85 9.71
C TYR A 66 5.97 6.90 9.81
N MET A 67 6.50 6.73 11.03
CA MET A 67 7.94 6.76 11.28
C MET A 67 8.51 5.34 11.33
N LEU A 68 9.45 5.04 10.44
CA LEU A 68 10.14 3.75 10.43
C LEU A 68 11.14 3.66 11.59
N MET A 69 11.07 2.57 12.34
CA MET A 69 12.11 2.24 13.33
C MET A 69 13.29 1.59 12.61
N GLY A 70 14.37 2.35 12.41
CA GLY A 70 15.61 1.87 11.80
C GLY A 70 16.46 1.04 12.76
N HIS A 71 15.96 -0.09 13.22
CA HIS A 71 16.76 -1.03 14.02
C HIS A 71 17.77 -1.77 13.13
N GLU A 72 18.95 -2.09 13.69
CA GLU A 72 19.99 -2.91 13.02
C GLU A 72 19.61 -4.40 12.95
N TRP A 73 18.47 -4.69 12.31
CA TRP A 73 17.93 -6.04 12.13
C TRP A 73 18.52 -6.81 10.95
N ALA A 74 19.13 -6.08 10.02
CA ALA A 74 19.78 -6.63 8.85
C ALA A 74 21.11 -5.93 8.64
N ASN A 75 21.94 -6.47 7.75
CA ASN A 75 23.15 -5.77 7.32
C ASN A 75 22.78 -4.46 6.59
N PRO A 76 23.74 -3.52 6.42
CA PRO A 76 23.45 -2.22 5.80
C PRO A 76 22.88 -2.32 4.37
N GLU A 77 23.35 -3.28 3.58
CA GLU A 77 22.89 -3.50 2.20
C GLU A 77 21.40 -3.89 2.16
N ALA A 78 20.99 -4.87 2.95
CA ALA A 78 19.60 -5.29 3.06
C ALA A 78 18.71 -4.19 3.67
N THR A 79 19.25 -3.40 4.60
CA THR A 79 18.53 -2.25 5.19
C THR A 79 18.26 -1.19 4.13
N ASN A 80 19.27 -0.81 3.35
CA ASN A 80 19.11 0.15 2.25
C ASN A 80 18.13 -0.37 1.20
N ARG A 81 18.24 -1.66 0.84
CA ARG A 81 17.29 -2.29 -0.09
C ARG A 81 15.86 -2.25 0.43
N SER A 82 15.65 -2.46 1.73
CA SER A 82 14.32 -2.34 2.35
C SER A 82 13.77 -0.91 2.24
N PHE A 83 14.62 0.12 2.44
CA PHE A 83 14.20 1.51 2.28
C PHE A 83 13.89 1.89 0.82
N GLU A 84 14.66 1.39 -0.14
CA GLU A 84 14.36 1.54 -1.57
C GLU A 84 12.98 0.94 -1.89
N LEU A 85 12.75 -0.32 -1.49
CA LEU A 85 11.48 -0.99 -1.72
C LEU A 85 10.31 -0.27 -1.05
N PHE A 86 10.52 0.25 0.16
CA PHE A 86 9.51 1.02 0.87
C PHE A 86 9.18 2.32 0.12
N ALA A 87 10.20 3.05 -0.32
CA ALA A 87 10.01 4.31 -1.04
C ALA A 87 9.34 4.13 -2.41
N GLU A 88 9.75 3.11 -3.16
CA GLU A 88 9.27 2.87 -4.53
C GLU A 88 7.89 2.21 -4.57
N TYR A 89 7.61 1.26 -3.67
CA TYR A 89 6.41 0.42 -3.76
C TYR A 89 5.39 0.67 -2.65
N VAL A 90 5.81 1.08 -1.45
CA VAL A 90 4.89 1.21 -0.30
C VAL A 90 4.32 2.62 -0.22
N ILE A 91 5.17 3.65 -0.27
CA ILE A 91 4.75 5.06 -0.13
C ILE A 91 3.69 5.47 -1.17
N PRO A 92 3.81 5.14 -2.47
CA PRO A 92 2.83 5.58 -3.47
C PRO A 92 1.43 4.98 -3.24
N GLU A 93 1.38 3.72 -2.81
CA GLU A 93 0.14 2.99 -2.53
C GLU A 93 -0.55 3.53 -1.27
N VAL A 94 0.19 3.67 -0.17
CA VAL A 94 -0.34 4.23 1.09
C VAL A 94 -0.83 5.66 0.89
N ASN A 95 -0.09 6.50 0.17
CA ASN A 95 -0.48 7.87 -0.12
C ASN A 95 -1.56 8.00 -1.21
N ARG A 96 -2.02 6.88 -1.78
CA ARG A 96 -3.03 6.84 -2.84
C ARG A 96 -2.63 7.72 -4.04
N GLN A 97 -1.34 7.85 -4.33
CA GLN A 97 -0.83 8.72 -5.40
C GLN A 97 -1.28 8.24 -6.80
N SER A 98 -1.40 6.93 -6.95
CA SER A 98 -1.92 6.28 -8.17
C SER A 98 -3.45 6.40 -8.28
N LYS A 99 -4.16 6.52 -7.16
CA LYS A 99 -5.63 6.49 -7.11
C LYS A 99 -6.25 7.58 -7.98
N ARG A 100 -5.77 8.82 -7.91
CA ARG A 100 -6.30 9.92 -8.74
C ARG A 100 -6.12 9.68 -10.24
N LYS A 101 -5.00 9.07 -10.64
CA LYS A 101 -4.72 8.75 -12.04
C LYS A 101 -5.62 7.61 -12.52
N ILE A 102 -5.77 6.57 -11.69
CA ILE A 102 -6.65 5.42 -11.97
C ILE A 102 -8.12 5.87 -12.04
N ASP A 103 -8.59 6.65 -11.06
CA ASP A 103 -9.96 7.16 -11.03
C ASP A 103 -10.23 8.06 -12.25
N SER A 104 -9.26 8.90 -12.67
CA SER A 104 -9.36 9.71 -13.89
C SER A 104 -9.40 8.86 -15.16
N GLN A 105 -8.59 7.80 -15.22
CA GLN A 105 -8.54 6.89 -16.36
C GLN A 105 -9.84 6.10 -16.49
N ASN A 106 -10.38 5.59 -15.37
CA ASN A 106 -11.66 4.90 -15.33
C ASN A 106 -12.81 5.83 -15.75
N GLY A 107 -12.85 7.06 -15.22
CA GLY A 107 -13.84 8.05 -15.62
C GLY A 107 -13.77 8.43 -17.10
N PHE A 108 -12.57 8.44 -17.69
CA PHE A 108 -12.43 8.63 -19.14
C PHE A 108 -13.01 7.45 -19.94
N PHE A 109 -12.80 6.21 -19.49
CA PHE A 109 -13.37 5.05 -20.17
C PHE A 109 -14.90 4.98 -20.03
N GLU A 110 -15.46 5.31 -18.86
CA GLU A 110 -16.90 5.44 -18.66
C GLU A 110 -17.49 6.53 -19.57
N PHE A 111 -16.86 7.71 -19.62
CA PHE A 111 -17.24 8.78 -20.53
C PHE A 111 -17.17 8.35 -22.01
N LEU A 112 -16.16 7.57 -22.40
CA LEU A 112 -16.08 7.05 -23.77
C LEU A 112 -17.21 6.08 -24.08
N ASP A 113 -17.60 5.22 -23.14
CA ASP A 113 -18.69 4.27 -23.35
C ASP A 113 -20.04 5.00 -23.51
N GLU A 114 -20.33 5.98 -22.65
CA GLU A 114 -21.53 6.82 -22.75
C GLU A 114 -21.50 7.76 -23.95
N GLY A 115 -20.33 8.33 -24.23
CA GLY A 115 -20.11 9.36 -25.24
C GLY A 115 -19.87 8.83 -26.65
N ARG A 116 -19.74 7.50 -26.83
CA ARG A 116 -19.40 6.89 -28.13
C ARG A 116 -20.44 7.20 -29.19
N GLU A 117 -21.72 7.11 -28.85
CA GLU A 117 -22.80 7.43 -29.79
C GLU A 117 -22.88 8.92 -30.07
N LEU A 118 -22.70 9.77 -29.04
CA LEU A 118 -22.67 11.23 -29.20
C LEU A 118 -21.52 11.67 -30.10
N GLY A 119 -20.32 11.11 -29.91
CA GLY A 119 -19.16 11.36 -30.75
C GLY A 119 -19.37 10.88 -32.19
N ALA A 120 -19.90 9.67 -32.38
CA ALA A 120 -20.23 9.16 -33.70
C ALA A 120 -21.29 10.02 -34.41
N ASN A 121 -22.30 10.51 -33.68
CA ASN A 121 -23.33 11.40 -34.22
C ASN A 121 -22.77 12.77 -34.60
N ALA A 122 -21.91 13.36 -33.76
CA ALA A 122 -21.26 14.64 -34.05
C ALA A 122 -20.39 14.55 -35.33
N VAL A 123 -19.64 13.47 -35.49
CA VAL A 123 -18.84 13.22 -36.71
C VAL A 123 -19.73 13.06 -37.93
N ARG A 124 -20.79 12.24 -37.84
CA ARG A 124 -21.76 12.07 -38.93
C ARG A 124 -22.41 13.39 -39.35
N GLN A 125 -22.78 14.23 -38.38
CA GLN A 125 -23.39 15.52 -38.63
C GLN A 125 -22.40 16.52 -39.27
N ALA A 126 -21.13 16.50 -38.85
CA ALA A 126 -20.09 17.31 -39.46
C ALA A 126 -19.83 16.94 -40.93
N ILE A 127 -19.83 15.64 -41.25
CA ILE A 127 -19.70 15.13 -42.63
C ILE A 127 -20.88 15.62 -43.48
N ALA A 128 -22.12 15.45 -43.00
CA ALA A 128 -23.31 15.89 -43.70
C ALA A 128 -23.29 17.41 -43.98
N ASN A 129 -22.84 18.21 -43.02
CA ASN A 129 -22.71 19.66 -43.17
C ASN A 129 -21.63 20.06 -44.20
N TYR A 130 -20.56 19.29 -44.32
CA TYR A 130 -19.50 19.53 -45.32
C TYR A 130 -19.99 19.21 -46.73
N ASP A 131 -20.64 18.07 -46.92
CA ASP A 131 -21.18 17.66 -48.22
C ASP A 131 -22.24 18.64 -48.73
N ALA A 132 -23.09 19.16 -47.84
CA ALA A 132 -24.07 20.18 -48.16
C ALA A 132 -23.46 21.53 -48.59
N ARG A 133 -22.25 21.87 -48.11
CA ARG A 133 -21.53 23.10 -48.53
C ARG A 133 -20.78 22.93 -49.84
N LYS A 134 -20.37 21.71 -50.18
CA LYS A 134 -19.60 21.39 -51.39
C LYS A 134 -20.47 21.24 -52.65
N SER A 135 -21.79 21.18 -52.46
CA SER A 135 -22.81 21.02 -53.49
C SER A 135 -23.42 22.35 -53.97
N PHE A 136 -22.86 23.49 -53.55
CA PHE A 136 -23.04 24.83 -54.11
C PHE A 136 -21.76 25.26 -54.86
#